data_AF-A0A938JRW0-F1
#
_entry.id   AF-A0A938JRW0-F1
#
_cell.length_a   1.000
_cell.length_b   1.000
_cell.length_c   1.000
_cell.angle_alpha   90.00
_cell.angle_beta   90.00
_cell.angle_gamma   90.00
#
_symmetry.space_group_name_H-M   'P 1'
#
loop_
_entity.id
_entity.type
_entity.pdbx_description
1 polymer ?
#
loop_
_entity_poly.entity_id
_entity_poly.type
_entity_poly.pdbx_seq_one_letter_code
_entity_poly.pdbx_strand_id
1 'polypeptide(L)'
;MNNSRRILVTGASGYVGGRLVRALLNEGLKVRVSVRDEKKISGQIWVNEVEVSVGNATNFDEMKSALDGVHTAFYLLHSIGVGADFDELEAKMARNFAKAAEASGVKQIVYLGGIANDQKQSKHLASRARTGVELSSTSVPVLELRAGIVIGSGSASFEMLRHLTHRLPIMTTPKWVSNRTHPIAVRDVLWYLANAAKLENPVSGIFDIGGPEILSYADMMQKFAKCSGLRRRWIIRVPVLTPKLSSLWIGFVTPVPTRLARPLIGSLINETVADPKKSIDAIIPKPPEGLIDVTTAINLALSRTTSNQVETRWSDATAITAPWQKAQSDPDWAGEITHRDKRDVLTDAPIDCVWKSIEQIGGETGWYGADFLWWARGVLDRIVGGVGLRRGRRDPKFLRVGDGLDFWRVEAIDKERVLRLYAEMILPGKAWLEFRIAPEDGKVRITQEATFSPRGLGGQLYWYFVLPLHAFVFPTMLRNIVRSSKRKALFGDA
;
A
#
# COMPACT_ATOMS: atom_id res chain seq x y z
N MET A 1 16.79 -26.01 27.21
CA MET A 1 15.33 -25.90 27.40
C MET A 1 14.89 -24.55 26.88
N ASN A 2 14.46 -24.48 25.62
CA ASN A 2 14.10 -23.21 24.99
C ASN A 2 12.69 -22.82 25.46
N ASN A 3 12.58 -22.21 26.64
CA ASN A 3 11.33 -21.64 27.10
C ASN A 3 11.01 -20.50 26.12
N SER A 4 10.20 -20.78 25.09
CA SER A 4 10.02 -19.91 23.94
C SER A 4 9.62 -18.51 24.40
N ARG A 5 10.52 -17.54 24.21
CA ARG A 5 10.31 -16.15 24.62
C ARG A 5 9.00 -15.64 24.01
N ARG A 6 8.07 -15.21 24.85
CA ARG A 6 6.84 -14.55 24.38
C ARG A 6 7.15 -13.09 24.07
N ILE A 7 6.85 -12.68 22.85
CA ILE A 7 7.08 -11.33 22.33
C ILE A 7 5.74 -10.63 22.20
N LEU A 8 5.62 -9.43 22.75
CA LEU A 8 4.44 -8.59 22.54
C LEU A 8 4.70 -7.56 21.45
N VAL A 9 3.78 -7.42 20.49
CA VAL A 9 3.79 -6.36 19.49
C VAL A 9 2.57 -5.47 19.66
N THR A 10 2.79 -4.23 20.11
CA THR A 10 1.76 -3.18 20.01
C THR A 10 1.73 -2.63 18.57
N GLY A 11 0.64 -1.96 18.18
CA GLY A 11 0.57 -1.35 16.86
C GLY A 11 0.56 -2.36 15.71
N ALA A 12 0.15 -3.60 15.96
CA ALA A 12 0.12 -4.70 14.99
C ALA A 12 -0.84 -4.45 13.81
N SER A 13 -1.83 -3.57 13.97
CA SER A 13 -2.68 -3.10 12.86
C SER A 13 -2.01 -2.07 11.97
N GLY A 14 -0.81 -1.58 12.33
CA GLY A 14 -0.07 -0.55 11.62
C GLY A 14 0.95 -1.10 10.62
N TYR A 15 1.52 -0.20 9.82
CA TYR A 15 2.43 -0.52 8.71
C TYR A 15 3.62 -1.41 9.12
N VAL A 16 4.39 -0.99 10.12
CA VAL A 16 5.56 -1.76 10.61
C VAL A 16 5.12 -2.93 11.48
N GLY A 17 4.17 -2.72 12.40
CA GLY A 17 3.76 -3.73 13.37
C GLY A 17 3.22 -5.00 12.72
N GLY A 18 2.32 -4.89 11.75
CA GLY A 18 1.77 -6.07 11.06
C GLY A 18 2.81 -6.85 10.26
N ARG A 19 3.85 -6.18 9.75
CA ARG A 19 4.98 -6.83 9.07
C ARG A 19 5.97 -7.45 10.05
N LEU A 20 6.18 -6.81 11.20
CA LEU A 20 7.00 -7.34 12.28
C LEU A 20 6.41 -8.63 12.84
N VAL A 21 5.09 -8.70 13.05
CA VAL A 21 4.43 -9.94 13.50
C VAL A 21 4.77 -11.11 12.58
N ARG A 22 4.66 -10.93 11.26
CA ARG A 22 5.05 -11.95 10.27
C ARG A 22 6.53 -12.32 10.38
N ALA A 23 7.41 -11.32 10.48
CA ALA A 23 8.84 -11.57 10.60
C ALA A 23 9.18 -12.37 11.88
N LEU A 24 8.54 -12.07 13.01
CA LEU A 24 8.75 -12.78 14.27
C LEU A 24 8.20 -14.22 14.22
N LEU A 25 7.04 -14.43 13.60
CA LEU A 25 6.47 -15.76 13.39
C LEU A 25 7.36 -16.63 12.49
N ASN A 26 7.92 -16.06 11.42
CA ASN A 26 8.86 -16.75 10.54
C ASN A 26 10.16 -17.18 11.26
N GLU A 27 10.53 -16.47 12.32
CA GLU A 27 11.67 -16.81 13.19
C GLU A 27 11.28 -17.84 14.28
N GLY A 28 10.04 -18.35 14.27
CA GLY A 28 9.55 -19.35 15.23
C GLY A 28 9.26 -18.80 16.63
N LEU A 29 9.12 -17.47 16.78
CA LEU A 29 8.86 -16.83 18.07
C LEU A 29 7.37 -16.87 18.42
N LYS A 30 7.05 -16.98 19.72
CA LYS A 30 5.67 -16.86 20.20
C LYS A 30 5.27 -15.39 20.27
N VAL A 31 4.27 -15.01 19.49
CA VAL A 31 3.83 -13.61 19.37
C VAL A 31 2.47 -13.41 20.04
N ARG A 32 2.38 -12.37 20.87
CA ARG A 32 1.14 -11.76 21.35
C ARG A 32 1.00 -10.38 20.72
N VAL A 33 -0.17 -10.02 20.22
CA VAL A 33 -0.46 -8.68 19.73
C VAL A 33 -1.35 -7.93 20.71
N SER A 34 -1.06 -6.65 20.95
CA SER A 34 -1.93 -5.77 21.74
C SER A 34 -2.59 -4.74 20.82
N VAL A 35 -3.92 -4.79 20.75
CA VAL A 35 -4.75 -3.98 19.86
C VAL A 35 -5.92 -3.37 20.62
N ARG A 36 -6.36 -2.17 20.21
CA ARG A 36 -7.55 -1.53 20.79
C ARG A 36 -8.86 -2.12 20.29
N ASP A 37 -8.83 -2.67 19.08
CA ASP A 37 -10.00 -3.19 18.38
C ASP A 37 -9.53 -4.36 17.51
N GLU A 38 -9.96 -5.57 17.89
CA GLU A 38 -9.62 -6.82 17.21
C GLU A 38 -10.08 -6.83 15.75
N LYS A 39 -11.18 -6.13 15.41
CA LYS A 39 -11.68 -6.07 14.04
C LYS A 39 -10.64 -5.51 13.07
N LYS A 40 -9.73 -4.65 13.55
CA LYS A 40 -8.64 -4.06 12.73
C LYS A 40 -7.58 -5.05 12.28
N ILE A 41 -7.49 -6.21 12.92
CA ILE A 41 -6.54 -7.28 12.53
C ILE A 41 -7.24 -8.51 11.96
N SER A 42 -8.58 -8.55 11.93
CA SER A 42 -9.37 -9.68 11.42
C SER A 42 -9.00 -10.11 10.00
N GLY A 43 -8.60 -9.16 9.15
CA GLY A 43 -8.17 -9.44 7.77
C GLY A 43 -6.69 -9.85 7.62
N GLN A 44 -5.95 -10.02 8.71
CA GLN A 44 -4.54 -10.41 8.65
C GLN A 44 -4.37 -11.91 8.54
N ILE A 45 -3.56 -12.37 7.58
CA ILE A 45 -3.25 -13.81 7.39
C ILE A 45 -2.72 -14.50 8.66
N TRP A 46 -1.99 -13.77 9.51
CA TRP A 46 -1.34 -14.30 10.72
C TRP A 46 -2.22 -14.26 11.97
N VAL A 47 -3.46 -13.75 11.89
CA VAL A 47 -4.28 -13.50 13.08
C VAL A 47 -4.53 -14.76 13.92
N ASN A 48 -4.62 -15.92 13.26
CA ASN A 48 -4.83 -17.22 13.90
C ASN A 48 -3.54 -17.86 14.45
N GLU A 49 -2.38 -17.25 14.21
CA GLU A 49 -1.06 -17.74 14.63
C GLU A 49 -0.53 -17.00 15.87
N VAL A 50 -1.28 -16.03 16.38
CA VAL A 50 -0.87 -15.17 17.49
C VAL A 50 -1.89 -15.16 18.62
N GLU A 51 -1.45 -14.79 19.82
CA GLU A 51 -2.35 -14.45 20.91
C GLU A 51 -2.83 -12.99 20.77
N VAL A 52 -4.12 -12.74 20.87
CA VAL A 52 -4.69 -11.38 20.78
C VAL A 52 -5.06 -10.89 22.18
N SER A 53 -4.47 -9.77 22.58
CA SER A 53 -4.84 -9.03 23.80
C SER A 53 -5.52 -7.74 23.41
N VAL A 54 -6.82 -7.63 23.68
CA VAL A 54 -7.58 -6.39 23.45
C VAL A 54 -7.41 -5.45 24.63
N GLY A 55 -6.96 -4.22 24.37
CA GLY A 55 -6.77 -3.21 25.41
C GLY A 55 -6.29 -1.86 24.89
N ASN A 56 -6.42 -0.85 25.73
CA ASN A 56 -6.07 0.54 25.49
C ASN A 56 -4.81 0.93 26.27
N ALA A 57 -3.80 1.43 25.56
CA ALA A 57 -2.52 1.85 26.16
C ALA A 57 -2.64 2.99 27.18
N THR A 58 -3.77 3.70 27.23
CA THR A 58 -4.03 4.67 28.29
C THR A 58 -4.47 4.03 29.61
N ASN A 59 -4.89 2.76 29.61
CA ASN A 59 -5.29 2.00 30.78
C ASN A 59 -4.13 1.12 31.28
N PHE A 60 -3.71 1.32 32.52
CA PHE A 60 -2.59 0.59 33.11
C PHE A 60 -2.89 -0.90 33.29
N ASP A 61 -4.08 -1.26 33.80
CA ASP A 61 -4.42 -2.66 34.11
C ASP A 61 -4.56 -3.49 32.84
N GLU A 62 -5.14 -2.91 31.78
CA GLU A 62 -5.22 -3.55 30.46
C GLU A 62 -3.82 -3.78 29.85
N MET A 63 -2.89 -2.84 30.00
CA MET A 63 -1.51 -3.03 29.56
C MET A 63 -0.75 -4.04 30.42
N LYS A 64 -0.98 -4.05 31.73
CA LYS A 64 -0.40 -5.04 32.64
C LYS A 64 -0.85 -6.45 32.26
N SER A 65 -2.15 -6.64 32.02
CA SER A 65 -2.69 -7.91 31.53
C SER A 65 -2.08 -8.31 30.18
N ALA A 66 -1.94 -7.36 29.25
CA ALA A 66 -1.34 -7.64 27.94
C ALA A 66 0.13 -8.06 28.06
N LEU A 67 0.88 -7.51 29.02
CA LEU A 67 2.32 -7.75 29.23
C LEU A 67 2.62 -8.97 30.11
N ASP A 68 1.60 -9.65 30.63
CA ASP A 68 1.80 -10.83 31.47
C ASP A 68 2.55 -11.96 30.74
N GLY A 69 3.63 -12.44 31.36
CA GLY A 69 4.51 -13.46 30.79
C GLY A 69 5.28 -13.04 29.53
N VAL A 70 5.34 -11.74 29.20
CA VAL A 70 6.08 -11.21 28.05
C VAL A 70 7.54 -10.98 28.40
N HIS A 71 8.45 -11.49 27.55
CA HIS A 71 9.89 -11.24 27.68
C HIS A 71 10.29 -9.90 27.05
N THR A 72 9.94 -9.70 25.78
CA THR A 72 10.28 -8.49 25.01
C THR A 72 9.00 -7.85 24.48
N ALA A 73 8.86 -6.54 24.65
CA ALA A 73 7.68 -5.80 24.21
C ALA A 73 8.04 -4.70 23.21
N PHE A 74 7.49 -4.79 22.00
CA PHE A 74 7.63 -3.79 20.95
C PHE A 74 6.57 -2.70 21.11
N TYR A 75 7.02 -1.47 21.34
CA TYR A 75 6.20 -0.28 21.36
C TYR A 75 6.20 0.36 19.96
N LEU A 76 5.15 0.12 19.17
CA LEU A 76 4.98 0.66 17.81
C LEU A 76 3.68 1.48 17.69
N LEU A 77 3.10 1.87 18.83
CA LEU A 77 1.95 2.77 18.86
C LEU A 77 2.39 4.17 18.43
N HIS A 78 1.59 4.76 17.57
CA HIS A 78 1.77 6.14 17.15
C HIS A 78 0.42 6.77 16.87
N SER A 79 0.17 7.92 17.47
CA SER A 79 -1.09 8.66 17.39
C SER A 79 -1.01 9.76 16.33
N ILE A 80 -0.50 9.45 15.12
CA ILE A 80 -0.52 10.42 14.02
C ILE A 80 -1.98 10.77 13.69
N GLY A 81 -2.36 12.03 13.93
CA GLY A 81 -3.66 12.57 13.53
C GLY A 81 -4.73 12.62 14.62
N VAL A 82 -4.38 12.40 15.89
CA VAL A 82 -5.31 12.51 17.04
C VAL A 82 -5.23 13.92 17.66
N GLY A 83 -5.85 14.91 17.01
CA GLY A 83 -6.10 16.24 17.61
C GLY A 83 -4.87 17.10 17.92
N ALA A 84 -5.09 18.19 18.67
CA ALA A 84 -4.04 19.16 19.03
C ALA A 84 -3.12 18.69 20.18
N ASP A 85 -3.63 17.81 21.05
CA ASP A 85 -2.99 17.33 22.29
C ASP A 85 -2.36 15.93 22.16
N PHE A 86 -2.04 15.51 20.92
CA PHE A 86 -1.53 14.17 20.67
C PHE A 86 -0.21 13.89 21.43
N ASP A 87 0.64 14.90 21.59
CA ASP A 87 1.94 14.81 22.27
C ASP A 87 1.80 14.33 23.73
N GLU A 88 0.82 14.87 24.47
CA GLU A 88 0.60 14.50 25.88
C GLU A 88 -0.02 13.11 26.01
N LEU A 89 -0.94 12.79 25.10
CA LEU A 89 -1.55 11.46 25.04
C LEU A 89 -0.49 10.38 24.72
N GLU A 90 0.42 10.64 23.77
CA GLU A 90 1.52 9.72 23.47
C GLU A 90 2.46 9.53 24.65
N ALA A 91 2.87 10.62 25.29
CA ALA A 91 3.71 10.57 26.48
C ALA A 91 3.03 9.80 27.63
N LYS A 92 1.72 9.99 27.83
CA LYS A 92 0.94 9.26 28.84
C LYS A 92 0.86 7.76 28.52
N MET A 93 0.55 7.38 27.28
CA MET A 93 0.52 5.97 26.86
C MET A 93 1.88 5.30 27.06
N ALA A 94 2.96 5.98 26.65
CA ALA A 94 4.32 5.49 26.80
C ALA A 94 4.71 5.27 28.26
N ARG A 95 4.43 6.24 29.13
CA ARG A 95 4.68 6.14 30.58
C ARG A 95 3.87 5.00 31.21
N ASN A 96 2.59 4.87 30.85
CA ASN A 96 1.74 3.79 31.35
C ASN A 96 2.26 2.42 30.91
N PHE A 97 2.68 2.30 29.65
CA PHE A 97 3.26 1.07 29.11
C PHE A 97 4.56 0.70 29.83
N ALA A 98 5.45 1.67 30.08
CA ALA A 98 6.70 1.45 30.83
C ALA A 98 6.43 0.91 32.24
N LYS A 99 5.51 1.56 32.98
CA LYS A 99 5.12 1.10 34.33
C LYS A 99 4.48 -0.29 34.31
N ALA A 100 3.63 -0.57 33.34
CA ALA A 100 3.00 -1.88 33.20
C ALA A 100 4.02 -2.96 32.84
N ALA A 101 5.02 -2.63 32.01
CA ALA A 101 6.11 -3.53 31.65
C ALA A 101 6.98 -3.87 32.86
N GLU A 102 7.34 -2.87 33.67
CA GLU A 102 8.06 -3.06 34.93
C GLU A 102 7.27 -3.95 35.90
N ALA A 103 5.99 -3.64 36.11
CA ALA A 103 5.11 -4.41 37.00
C ALA A 103 4.88 -5.87 36.54
N SER A 104 5.05 -6.15 35.24
CA SER A 104 4.89 -7.48 34.64
C SER A 104 6.22 -8.22 34.47
N GLY A 105 7.34 -7.60 34.87
CA GLY A 105 8.67 -8.21 34.80
C GLY A 105 9.25 -8.35 33.38
N VAL A 106 8.79 -7.53 32.43
CA VAL A 106 9.31 -7.48 31.06
C VAL A 106 10.82 -7.20 31.08
N LYS A 107 11.58 -7.91 30.24
CA LYS A 107 13.05 -7.83 30.22
C LYS A 107 13.58 -6.76 29.26
N GLN A 108 12.83 -6.44 28.21
CA GLN A 108 13.24 -5.49 27.19
C GLN A 108 12.02 -4.78 26.58
N ILE A 109 12.09 -3.46 26.49
CA ILE A 109 11.22 -2.69 25.60
C ILE A 109 12.01 -2.35 24.34
N VAL A 110 11.40 -2.53 23.16
CA VAL A 110 11.97 -2.09 21.88
C VAL A 110 11.05 -1.02 21.29
N TYR A 111 11.60 0.15 20.99
CA TYR A 111 10.85 1.28 20.44
C TYR A 111 11.40 1.66 19.07
N LEU A 112 10.53 1.76 18.07
CA LEU A 112 10.88 2.35 16.79
C LEU A 112 10.54 3.85 16.81
N GLY A 113 11.56 4.67 17.05
CA GLY A 113 11.55 6.13 17.07
C GLY A 113 11.82 6.76 15.70
N GLY A 114 12.06 8.07 15.67
CA GLY A 114 12.47 8.80 14.46
C GLY A 114 13.81 9.47 14.69
N ILE A 115 14.68 9.53 13.66
CA ILE A 115 15.98 10.21 13.80
C ILE A 115 15.73 11.70 14.11
N ALA A 116 16.31 12.16 15.21
CA ALA A 116 16.09 13.50 15.76
C ALA A 116 17.41 14.13 16.23
N ASN A 117 18.45 14.05 15.40
CA ASN A 117 19.80 14.55 15.71
C ASN A 117 20.01 16.04 15.41
N ASP A 118 19.09 16.66 14.68
CA ASP A 118 19.11 18.09 14.36
C ASP A 118 18.86 18.95 15.62
N GLN A 119 19.51 20.12 15.71
CA GLN A 119 19.47 20.98 16.91
C GLN A 119 18.07 21.55 17.16
N LYS A 120 17.36 21.95 16.11
CA LYS A 120 15.96 22.37 16.19
C LYS A 120 15.11 21.19 15.79
N GLN A 121 14.20 20.72 16.61
CA GLN A 121 13.31 19.61 16.25
C GLN A 121 11.91 20.12 15.91
N SER A 122 11.31 19.56 14.86
CA SER A 122 9.88 19.72 14.62
C SER A 122 9.07 19.16 15.79
N LYS A 123 7.86 19.70 16.03
CA LYS A 123 6.95 19.20 17.08
C LYS A 123 6.75 17.68 17.01
N HIS A 124 6.68 17.13 15.80
CA HIS A 124 6.54 15.69 15.57
C HIS A 124 7.76 14.89 16.05
N LEU A 125 8.98 15.30 15.68
CA LEU A 125 10.21 14.63 16.11
C LEU A 125 10.42 14.76 17.62
N ALA A 126 10.11 15.94 18.19
CA ALA A 126 10.16 16.17 19.63
C ALA A 126 9.19 15.26 20.41
N SER A 127 7.94 15.08 19.93
CA SER A 127 6.98 14.14 20.53
C SER A 127 7.49 12.69 20.49
N ARG A 128 8.10 12.28 19.38
CA ARG A 128 8.68 10.93 19.23
C ARG A 128 9.87 10.71 20.16
N ALA A 129 10.73 11.71 20.33
CA ALA A 129 11.84 11.66 21.27
C ALA A 129 11.34 11.60 22.72
N ARG A 130 10.32 12.42 23.06
CA ARG A 130 9.67 12.38 24.38
C ARG A 130 9.10 11.00 24.68
N THR A 131 8.44 10.36 23.71
CA THR A 131 7.94 8.98 23.86
C THR A 131 9.06 8.01 24.27
N GLY A 132 10.24 8.10 23.66
CA GLY A 132 11.41 7.30 24.05
C GLY A 132 11.83 7.53 25.51
N VAL A 133 11.89 8.79 25.93
CA VAL A 133 12.20 9.18 27.33
C VAL A 133 11.16 8.61 28.31
N GLU A 134 9.88 8.67 27.97
CA GLU A 134 8.82 8.15 28.83
C GLU A 134 8.83 6.62 28.91
N LEU A 135 9.18 5.93 27.83
CA LEU A 135 9.39 4.48 27.85
C LEU A 135 10.56 4.09 28.75
N SER A 136 11.63 4.88 28.76
CA SER A 136 12.83 4.67 29.58
C SER A 136 12.71 5.21 31.02
N SER A 137 11.49 5.49 31.50
CA SER A 137 11.28 6.07 32.83
C SER A 137 11.29 5.07 33.99
N THR A 138 11.52 3.79 33.69
CA THR A 138 11.48 2.67 34.66
C THR A 138 12.78 1.86 34.60
N SER A 139 12.90 0.82 35.42
CA SER A 139 14.07 -0.07 35.42
C SER A 139 14.18 -0.99 34.20
N VAL A 140 13.12 -1.11 33.38
CA VAL A 140 13.13 -1.97 32.20
C VAL A 140 14.02 -1.36 31.11
N PRO A 141 15.05 -2.09 30.61
CA PRO A 141 15.90 -1.61 29.52
C PRO A 141 15.10 -1.27 28.27
N VAL A 142 15.43 -0.13 27.65
CA VAL A 142 14.78 0.36 26.42
C VAL A 142 15.80 0.45 25.29
N LEU A 143 15.56 -0.33 24.25
CA LEU A 143 16.28 -0.23 22.99
C LEU A 143 15.47 0.64 22.03
N GLU A 144 15.86 1.90 21.88
CA GLU A 144 15.26 2.82 20.92
C GLU A 144 16.01 2.75 19.60
N LEU A 145 15.38 2.18 18.57
CA LEU A 145 15.84 2.22 17.18
C LEU A 145 15.20 3.42 16.47
N ARG A 146 16.00 4.33 15.93
CA ARG A 146 15.53 5.53 15.24
C ARG A 146 15.76 5.41 13.75
N ALA A 147 14.69 5.45 12.98
CA ALA A 147 14.77 5.44 11.52
C ALA A 147 14.48 6.82 10.94
N GLY A 148 15.07 7.10 9.77
CA GLY A 148 14.62 8.18 8.91
C GLY A 148 13.35 7.75 8.15
N ILE A 149 13.35 7.96 6.85
CA ILE A 149 12.23 7.55 6.00
C ILE A 149 12.29 6.05 5.75
N VAL A 150 11.21 5.35 6.09
CA VAL A 150 11.05 3.94 5.73
C VAL A 150 10.48 3.83 4.32
N ILE A 151 11.22 3.18 3.42
CA ILE A 151 10.83 2.96 2.02
C ILE A 151 10.18 1.57 1.87
N GLY A 152 8.95 1.54 1.36
CA GLY A 152 8.18 0.32 1.10
C GLY A 152 6.70 0.64 0.85
N SER A 153 6.01 -0.19 0.06
CA SER A 153 4.60 0.04 -0.27
C SER A 153 3.75 -0.03 1.00
N GLY A 154 2.92 0.98 1.24
CA GLY A 154 2.15 1.16 2.48
C GLY A 154 2.76 2.16 3.48
N SER A 155 4.05 2.49 3.35
CA SER A 155 4.69 3.51 4.20
C SER A 155 4.17 4.90 3.85
N ALA A 156 3.60 5.63 4.80
CA ALA A 156 3.01 6.95 4.55
C ALA A 156 3.98 7.93 3.87
N SER A 157 5.25 7.96 4.30
CA SER A 157 6.29 8.82 3.72
C SER A 157 6.64 8.43 2.28
N PHE A 158 6.73 7.12 2.01
CA PHE A 158 6.99 6.61 0.67
C PHE A 158 5.81 6.82 -0.27
N GLU A 159 4.59 6.61 0.21
CA GLU A 159 3.36 6.83 -0.56
C GLU A 159 3.20 8.32 -0.89
N MET A 160 3.55 9.22 0.02
CA MET A 160 3.60 10.66 -0.27
C MET A 160 4.62 10.99 -1.37
N LEU A 161 5.85 10.45 -1.29
CA LEU A 161 6.87 10.61 -2.33
C LEU A 161 6.36 10.12 -3.70
N ARG A 162 5.75 8.93 -3.73
CA ARG A 162 5.18 8.31 -4.92
C ARG A 162 4.09 9.18 -5.54
N HIS A 163 3.07 9.54 -4.76
CA HIS A 163 1.91 10.30 -5.27
C HIS A 163 2.31 11.65 -5.83
N LEU A 164 3.18 12.37 -5.12
CA LEU A 164 3.69 13.66 -5.57
C LEU A 164 4.46 13.52 -6.89
N THR A 165 5.34 12.52 -6.99
CA THR A 165 6.15 12.31 -8.19
C THR A 165 5.32 11.91 -9.41
N HIS A 166 4.29 11.08 -9.22
CA HIS A 166 3.36 10.71 -10.30
C HIS A 166 2.56 11.91 -10.82
N ARG A 167 2.09 12.78 -9.93
CA ARG A 167 1.11 13.83 -10.27
C ARG A 167 1.74 15.15 -10.69
N LEU A 168 2.92 15.48 -10.19
CA LEU A 168 3.53 16.78 -10.41
C LEU A 168 4.79 16.67 -11.29
N PRO A 169 4.69 16.86 -12.62
CA PRO A 169 5.88 16.92 -13.48
C PRO A 169 6.74 18.15 -13.20
N ILE A 170 6.12 19.24 -12.77
CA ILE A 170 6.75 20.47 -12.28
C ILE A 170 6.28 20.66 -10.84
N MET A 171 7.21 20.76 -9.90
CA MET A 171 6.96 20.87 -8.47
C MET A 171 7.55 22.16 -7.94
N THR A 172 6.68 23.06 -7.47
CA THR A 172 7.10 24.20 -6.65
C THR A 172 7.24 23.72 -5.21
N THR A 173 8.48 23.65 -4.71
CA THR A 173 8.78 23.11 -3.39
C THR A 173 9.42 24.15 -2.49
N PRO A 174 9.26 24.04 -1.16
CA PRO A 174 10.08 24.81 -0.24
C PRO A 174 11.55 24.40 -0.29
N LYS A 175 12.40 25.23 0.31
CA LYS A 175 13.86 24.96 0.42
C LYS A 175 14.17 23.65 1.15
N TRP A 176 13.36 23.28 2.15
CA TRP A 176 13.60 22.10 2.99
C TRP A 176 13.48 20.75 2.24
N VAL A 177 12.99 20.72 1.00
CA VAL A 177 13.05 19.50 0.15
C VAL A 177 14.49 19.07 -0.15
N SER A 178 15.45 19.97 0.02
CA SER A 178 16.89 19.69 -0.09
C SER A 178 17.54 19.21 1.22
N ASN A 179 16.81 19.18 2.33
CA ASN A 179 17.36 18.65 3.58
C ASN A 179 17.70 17.16 3.44
N ARG A 180 18.80 16.75 4.07
CA ARG A 180 19.28 15.37 4.00
C ARG A 180 18.47 14.46 4.91
N THR A 181 18.19 13.27 4.40
CA THR A 181 17.56 12.16 5.10
C THR A 181 18.41 10.91 4.90
N HIS A 182 18.35 9.99 5.87
CA HIS A 182 18.94 8.66 5.76
C HIS A 182 17.82 7.63 5.58
N PRO A 183 17.26 7.49 4.35
CA PRO A 183 16.20 6.52 4.09
C PRO A 183 16.68 5.08 4.31
N ILE A 184 15.77 4.22 4.74
CA ILE A 184 16.02 2.80 5.00
C ILE A 184 14.88 1.96 4.42
N ALA A 185 15.18 0.81 3.83
CA ALA A 185 14.14 -0.09 3.34
C ALA A 185 13.37 -0.73 4.49
N VAL A 186 12.06 -0.95 4.32
CA VAL A 186 11.24 -1.62 5.36
C VAL A 186 11.77 -3.00 5.73
N ARG A 187 12.35 -3.74 4.76
CA ARG A 187 12.99 -5.04 5.01
C ARG A 187 14.12 -4.92 6.04
N ASP A 188 14.96 -3.90 5.91
CA ASP A 188 16.11 -3.71 6.78
C ASP A 188 15.67 -3.20 8.17
N VAL A 189 14.61 -2.38 8.24
CA VAL A 189 13.98 -2.04 9.53
C VAL A 189 13.50 -3.28 10.26
N LEU A 190 12.83 -4.20 9.55
CA LEU A 190 12.36 -5.45 10.13
C LEU A 190 13.50 -6.40 10.52
N TRP A 191 14.61 -6.39 9.79
CA TRP A 191 15.82 -7.12 10.17
C TRP A 191 16.32 -6.67 11.55
N TYR A 192 16.47 -5.36 11.76
CA TYR A 192 16.91 -4.83 13.06
C TYR A 192 15.89 -5.14 14.17
N LEU A 193 14.60 -4.99 13.92
CA LEU A 193 13.55 -5.30 14.91
C LEU A 193 13.48 -6.79 15.25
N ALA A 194 13.56 -7.69 14.27
CA ALA A 194 13.54 -9.13 14.50
C ALA A 194 14.77 -9.61 15.26
N ASN A 195 15.96 -9.08 14.94
CA ASN A 195 17.17 -9.39 15.70
C ASN A 195 17.16 -8.77 17.11
N ALA A 196 16.52 -7.61 17.31
CA ALA A 196 16.31 -7.06 18.64
C ALA A 196 15.47 -8.00 19.55
N ALA A 197 14.50 -8.73 18.98
CA ALA A 197 13.73 -9.73 19.74
C ALA A 197 14.59 -10.92 20.21
N LYS A 198 15.68 -11.20 19.49
CA LYS A 198 16.58 -12.36 19.71
C LYS A 198 17.77 -12.04 20.61
N LEU A 199 18.00 -10.77 20.98
CA LEU A 199 19.11 -10.38 21.85
C LEU A 199 19.09 -11.18 23.16
N GLU A 200 20.21 -11.82 23.48
CA GLU A 200 20.31 -12.65 24.68
C GLU A 200 20.24 -11.81 25.96
N ASN A 201 20.94 -10.67 25.95
CA ASN A 201 21.00 -9.71 27.03
C ASN A 201 20.22 -8.45 26.66
N PRO A 202 19.37 -7.92 27.56
CA PRO A 202 18.71 -6.66 27.34
C PRO A 202 19.70 -5.50 27.14
N VAL A 203 19.38 -4.60 26.23
CA VAL A 203 20.15 -3.42 25.87
C VAL A 203 19.33 -2.17 26.17
N SER A 204 19.97 -1.18 26.79
CA SER A 204 19.42 0.16 26.97
C SER A 204 20.23 1.14 26.14
N GLY A 205 19.55 1.95 25.33
CA GLY A 205 20.22 2.96 24.53
C GLY A 205 19.42 3.42 23.32
N ILE A 206 19.96 4.45 22.69
CA ILE A 206 19.41 5.09 21.51
C ILE A 206 20.33 4.79 20.34
N PHE A 207 19.79 4.19 19.29
CA PHE A 207 20.56 3.82 18.12
C PHE A 207 19.85 4.24 16.84
N ASP A 208 20.59 4.84 15.91
CA ASP A 208 20.07 5.25 14.62
C ASP A 208 20.28 4.12 13.60
N ILE A 209 19.24 3.84 12.81
CA ILE A 209 19.27 2.91 11.68
C ILE A 209 19.01 3.68 10.38
N GLY A 210 19.94 3.56 9.43
CA GLY A 210 19.86 4.18 8.11
C GLY A 210 20.23 3.17 7.03
N GLY A 211 19.72 3.37 5.81
CA GLY A 211 20.13 2.61 4.65
C GLY A 211 21.55 2.99 4.19
N PRO A 212 21.98 2.54 3.00
CA PRO A 212 23.35 2.82 2.52
C PRO A 212 23.53 4.22 1.93
N GLU A 213 22.45 5.00 1.73
CA GLU A 213 22.50 6.29 1.02
C GLU A 213 21.91 7.42 1.86
N ILE A 214 22.62 8.56 1.93
CA ILE A 214 22.07 9.84 2.42
C ILE A 214 21.60 10.64 1.22
N LEU A 215 20.30 10.96 1.16
CA LEU A 215 19.66 11.61 0.02
C LEU A 215 18.83 12.81 0.47
N SER A 216 18.53 13.72 -0.44
CA SER A 216 17.42 14.67 -0.24
C SER A 216 16.09 14.09 -0.74
N TYR A 217 14.98 14.72 -0.37
CA TYR A 217 13.67 14.38 -0.95
C TYR A 217 13.64 14.62 -2.46
N ALA A 218 14.33 15.65 -2.95
CA ALA A 218 14.47 15.88 -4.39
C ALA A 218 15.14 14.69 -5.09
N ASP A 219 16.22 14.14 -4.51
CA ASP A 219 16.94 13.01 -5.11
C ASP A 219 16.07 11.75 -5.14
N MET A 220 15.37 11.47 -4.04
CA MET A 220 14.44 10.35 -3.97
C MET A 220 13.30 10.49 -4.99
N MET A 221 12.75 11.70 -5.22
CA MET A 221 11.74 11.93 -6.26
C MET A 221 12.30 11.66 -7.66
N GLN A 222 13.55 12.03 -7.93
CA GLN A 222 14.19 11.72 -9.22
C GLN A 222 14.43 10.22 -9.39
N LYS A 223 14.91 9.53 -8.33
CA LYS A 223 15.05 8.07 -8.34
C LYS A 223 13.71 7.38 -8.58
N PHE A 224 12.66 7.81 -7.89
CA PHE A 224 11.30 7.29 -8.07
C PHE A 224 10.80 7.50 -9.50
N ALA A 225 10.97 8.70 -10.05
CA ALA A 225 10.56 9.01 -11.42
C ALA A 225 11.25 8.09 -12.44
N LYS A 226 12.56 7.85 -12.27
CA LYS A 226 13.33 6.91 -13.12
C LYS A 226 12.80 5.48 -12.99
N CYS A 227 12.61 4.98 -11.77
CA CYS A 227 12.10 3.62 -11.53
C CYS A 227 10.69 3.41 -12.11
N SER A 228 9.86 4.46 -12.09
CA SER A 228 8.46 4.41 -12.55
C SER A 228 8.27 4.77 -14.02
N GLY A 229 9.36 4.91 -14.81
CA GLY A 229 9.27 5.30 -16.22
C GLY A 229 8.64 6.67 -16.47
N LEU A 230 8.73 7.58 -15.49
CA LEU A 230 8.27 8.96 -15.59
C LEU A 230 9.39 9.85 -16.13
N ARG A 231 9.03 10.92 -16.84
CA ARG A 231 10.01 11.96 -17.24
C ARG A 231 10.69 12.55 -16.01
N ARG A 232 11.89 13.12 -16.17
CA ARG A 232 12.56 13.86 -15.09
C ARG A 232 11.63 14.94 -14.51
N ARG A 233 11.55 15.03 -13.18
CA ARG A 233 10.71 16.05 -12.50
C ARG A 233 11.45 17.38 -12.45
N TRP A 234 10.76 18.47 -12.74
CA TRP A 234 11.31 19.83 -12.61
C TRP A 234 10.98 20.35 -11.21
N ILE A 235 11.98 20.47 -10.34
CA ILE A 235 11.79 20.87 -8.93
C ILE A 235 12.27 22.31 -8.78
N ILE A 236 11.32 23.23 -8.60
CA ILE A 236 11.56 24.67 -8.49
C ILE A 236 11.43 25.06 -7.02
N ARG A 237 12.52 25.53 -6.43
CA ARG A 237 12.56 25.90 -5.01
C ARG A 237 12.09 27.33 -4.81
N VAL A 238 11.11 27.55 -3.93
CA VAL A 238 10.58 28.87 -3.61
C VAL A 238 10.68 29.17 -2.11
N PRO A 239 11.00 30.42 -1.71
CA PRO A 239 11.27 30.75 -0.31
C PRO A 239 10.02 30.88 0.59
N VAL A 240 8.81 31.01 0.03
CA VAL A 240 7.62 31.49 0.77
C VAL A 240 6.58 30.40 1.07
N LEU A 241 6.80 29.12 0.70
CA LEU A 241 5.83 28.07 1.06
C LEU A 241 6.03 27.61 2.51
N THR A 242 5.12 28.04 3.38
CA THR A 242 5.07 27.56 4.76
C THR A 242 4.59 26.09 4.82
N PRO A 243 4.93 25.34 5.88
CA PRO A 243 4.45 23.96 6.05
C PRO A 243 2.92 23.84 6.06
N LYS A 244 2.21 24.86 6.58
CA LYS A 244 0.73 24.90 6.57
C LYS A 244 0.18 24.96 5.15
N LEU A 245 0.66 25.90 4.33
CA LEU A 245 0.25 26.04 2.92
C LEU A 245 0.62 24.79 2.11
N SER A 246 1.82 24.26 2.33
CA SER A 246 2.30 23.03 1.67
C SER A 246 1.41 21.83 2.00
N SER A 247 0.95 21.69 3.25
CA SER A 247 0.08 20.58 3.66
C SER A 247 -1.32 20.63 3.04
N LEU A 248 -1.89 21.83 2.86
CA LEU A 248 -3.18 22.00 2.17
C LEU A 248 -3.05 21.64 0.68
N TRP A 249 -1.99 22.12 0.04
CA TRP A 249 -1.68 21.80 -1.35
C TRP A 249 -1.48 20.28 -1.57
N ILE A 250 -0.75 19.62 -0.67
CA ILE A 250 -0.51 18.18 -0.76
C ILE A 250 -1.79 17.37 -0.54
N GLY A 251 -2.69 17.81 0.35
CA GLY A 251 -4.01 17.20 0.52
C GLY A 251 -4.93 17.32 -0.72
N PHE A 252 -4.76 18.38 -1.51
CA PHE A 252 -5.45 18.52 -2.79
C PHE A 252 -4.85 17.61 -3.88
N VAL A 253 -3.53 17.53 -3.92
CA VAL A 253 -2.82 16.81 -4.98
C VAL A 253 -2.63 15.33 -4.66
N THR A 254 -2.79 14.85 -3.44
CA THR A 254 -2.55 13.44 -3.10
C THR A 254 -3.73 12.83 -2.36
N PRO A 255 -4.01 11.53 -2.50
CA PRO A 255 -5.06 10.86 -1.73
C PRO A 255 -4.64 10.58 -0.27
N VAL A 256 -3.43 11.01 0.13
CA VAL A 256 -2.94 10.85 1.51
C VAL A 256 -3.71 11.82 2.40
N PRO A 257 -4.33 11.35 3.50
CA PRO A 257 -5.08 12.23 4.40
C PRO A 257 -4.23 13.39 4.91
N THR A 258 -4.76 14.63 4.86
CA THR A 258 -4.04 15.85 5.30
C THR A 258 -3.52 15.75 6.73
N ARG A 259 -4.23 15.00 7.61
CA ARG A 259 -3.81 14.73 8.99
C ARG A 259 -2.51 13.93 9.10
N LEU A 260 -2.22 13.07 8.12
CA LEU A 260 -0.95 12.35 8.01
C LEU A 260 0.10 13.18 7.27
N ALA A 261 -0.29 13.89 6.21
CA ALA A 261 0.64 14.69 5.42
C ALA A 261 1.29 15.83 6.23
N ARG A 262 0.53 16.52 7.09
CA ARG A 262 1.02 17.71 7.80
C ARG A 262 2.18 17.43 8.77
N PRO A 263 2.13 16.43 9.67
CA PRO A 263 3.28 16.05 10.51
C PRO A 263 4.49 15.59 9.69
N LEU A 264 4.26 14.82 8.63
CA LEU A 264 5.33 14.34 7.74
C LEU A 264 6.05 15.52 7.08
N ILE A 265 5.30 16.47 6.50
CA ILE A 265 5.84 17.71 5.92
C ILE A 265 6.59 18.54 6.97
N GLY A 266 6.05 18.63 8.19
CA GLY A 266 6.69 19.33 9.30
C GLY A 266 8.06 18.74 9.64
N SER A 267 8.21 17.41 9.57
CA SER A 267 9.50 16.75 9.81
C SER A 267 10.52 16.96 8.69
N LEU A 268 10.09 17.32 7.48
CA LEU A 268 10.99 17.61 6.34
C LEU A 268 11.89 18.82 6.59
N ILE A 269 11.52 19.69 7.53
CA ILE A 269 12.30 20.88 7.91
C ILE A 269 13.61 20.47 8.59
N ASN A 270 13.71 19.25 9.10
CA ASN A 270 14.87 18.75 9.81
C ASN A 270 15.68 17.75 9.00
N GLU A 271 17.00 17.79 9.20
CA GLU A 271 17.84 16.70 8.71
C GLU A 271 17.62 15.45 9.58
N THR A 272 17.38 14.33 8.91
CA THR A 272 17.13 13.03 9.56
C THR A 272 18.26 12.06 9.18
N VAL A 273 19.48 12.45 9.53
CA VAL A 273 20.70 11.71 9.23
C VAL A 273 21.17 10.95 10.48
N ALA A 274 21.43 9.65 10.32
CA ALA A 274 21.93 8.80 11.40
C ALA A 274 23.29 9.31 11.91
N ASP A 275 23.44 9.37 13.22
CA ASP A 275 24.72 9.70 13.85
C ASP A 275 25.60 8.44 13.90
N PRO A 276 26.79 8.44 13.28
CA PRO A 276 27.69 7.28 13.33
C PRO A 276 28.03 6.82 14.76
N LYS A 277 28.01 7.73 15.74
CA LYS A 277 28.25 7.41 17.16
C LYS A 277 27.11 6.61 17.80
N LYS A 278 25.93 6.57 17.16
CA LYS A 278 24.73 5.85 17.59
C LYS A 278 24.44 4.65 16.71
N SER A 279 25.44 4.10 16.00
CA SER A 279 25.21 2.89 15.19
C SER A 279 24.86 1.69 16.07
N ILE A 280 23.84 0.93 15.68
CA ILE A 280 23.47 -0.36 16.31
C ILE A 280 24.36 -1.52 15.85
N ASP A 281 25.19 -1.33 14.81
CA ASP A 281 25.83 -2.42 14.08
C ASP A 281 26.75 -3.31 14.94
N ALA A 282 27.27 -2.79 16.05
CA ALA A 282 28.07 -3.55 17.03
C ALA A 282 27.24 -4.52 17.89
N ILE A 283 25.93 -4.27 18.02
CA ILE A 283 24.99 -5.08 18.80
C ILE A 283 24.16 -5.96 17.87
N ILE A 284 23.66 -5.39 16.77
CA ILE A 284 22.91 -6.10 15.73
C ILE A 284 23.64 -5.88 14.41
N PRO A 285 24.36 -6.89 13.87
CA PRO A 285 25.06 -6.73 12.62
C PRO A 285 24.09 -6.50 11.45
N LYS A 286 24.60 -5.88 10.39
CA LYS A 286 23.86 -5.70 9.13
C LYS A 286 23.46 -7.05 8.54
N PRO A 287 22.41 -7.10 7.70
CA PRO A 287 22.09 -8.30 6.93
C PRO A 287 23.32 -8.80 6.17
N PRO A 288 23.54 -10.13 6.08
CA PRO A 288 24.67 -10.70 5.34
C PRO A 288 24.74 -10.25 3.87
N GLU A 289 23.58 -10.06 3.24
CA GLU A 289 23.43 -9.55 1.87
C GLU A 289 23.63 -8.03 1.73
N GLY A 290 23.85 -7.33 2.85
CA GLY A 290 23.94 -5.88 2.91
C GLY A 290 22.57 -5.18 3.00
N LEU A 291 22.62 -3.87 3.25
CA LEU A 291 21.45 -3.01 3.30
C LEU A 291 20.96 -2.68 1.89
N ILE A 292 19.65 -2.52 1.71
CA ILE A 292 19.04 -2.21 0.41
C ILE A 292 19.18 -0.71 0.11
N ASP A 293 19.70 -0.39 -1.07
CA ASP A 293 19.72 0.98 -1.57
C ASP A 293 18.32 1.52 -1.95
N VAL A 294 18.20 2.83 -2.09
CA VAL A 294 16.88 3.46 -2.29
C VAL A 294 16.26 3.05 -3.63
N THR A 295 17.08 2.88 -4.68
CA THR A 295 16.59 2.48 -6.01
C THR A 295 15.96 1.08 -5.96
N THR A 296 16.63 0.15 -5.31
CA THR A 296 16.21 -1.23 -5.13
C THR A 296 14.99 -1.29 -4.23
N ALA A 297 14.97 -0.54 -3.12
CA ALA A 297 13.80 -0.44 -2.25
C ALA A 297 12.55 0.08 -3.00
N ILE A 298 12.72 1.08 -3.89
CA ILE A 298 11.64 1.58 -4.74
C ILE A 298 11.17 0.51 -5.72
N ASN A 299 12.08 -0.15 -6.45
CA ASN A 299 11.73 -1.20 -7.39
C ASN A 299 11.01 -2.38 -6.71
N LEU A 300 11.49 -2.78 -5.53
CA LEU A 300 10.83 -3.78 -4.70
C LEU A 300 9.42 -3.32 -4.33
N ALA A 301 9.25 -2.10 -3.84
CA ALA A 301 7.94 -1.55 -3.51
C ALA A 301 6.97 -1.50 -4.72
N LEU A 302 7.50 -1.34 -5.94
CA LEU A 302 6.72 -1.37 -7.18
C LEU A 302 6.41 -2.80 -7.69
N SER A 303 7.18 -3.81 -7.27
CA SER A 303 7.24 -5.16 -7.89
C SER A 303 5.98 -6.05 -7.76
N ARG A 304 4.89 -5.58 -7.16
CA ARG A 304 3.57 -6.25 -7.18
C ARG A 304 2.44 -5.42 -7.80
N THR A 305 2.69 -4.18 -8.19
CA THR A 305 1.65 -3.34 -8.81
C THR A 305 1.50 -3.61 -10.30
N THR A 306 2.54 -4.18 -10.91
CA THR A 306 2.59 -4.59 -12.32
C THR A 306 1.91 -5.92 -12.60
N SER A 307 1.71 -6.76 -11.59
CA SER A 307 1.18 -8.12 -11.69
C SER A 307 -0.16 -8.27 -10.97
N ASN A 308 -1.24 -7.87 -11.63
CA ASN A 308 -2.58 -8.46 -11.45
C ASN A 308 -2.64 -9.96 -11.87
N GLN A 309 -1.48 -10.63 -11.91
CA GLN A 309 -1.25 -12.00 -12.35
C GLN A 309 -1.24 -12.96 -11.17
N VAL A 310 -2.32 -13.01 -10.39
CA VAL A 310 -2.52 -14.14 -9.48
C VAL A 310 -3.76 -14.87 -9.95
N GLU A 311 -3.52 -16.05 -10.53
CA GLU A 311 -4.51 -17.10 -10.64
C GLU A 311 -5.16 -17.25 -9.26
N THR A 312 -6.47 -17.05 -9.16
CA THR A 312 -7.20 -17.52 -7.98
C THR A 312 -7.24 -19.04 -8.03
N ARG A 313 -6.11 -19.70 -7.74
CA ARG A 313 -6.10 -21.07 -7.27
C ARG A 313 -6.28 -21.00 -5.76
N TRP A 314 -7.18 -21.83 -5.25
CA TRP A 314 -7.45 -22.00 -3.82
C TRP A 314 -6.16 -22.23 -2.99
N SER A 315 -5.08 -22.69 -3.63
CA SER A 315 -3.74 -22.88 -3.04
C SER A 315 -2.97 -21.59 -2.71
N ASP A 316 -3.29 -20.44 -3.31
CA ASP A 316 -2.46 -19.21 -3.23
C ASP A 316 -2.76 -18.34 -2.00
N ALA A 317 -3.71 -18.73 -1.15
CA ALA A 317 -3.95 -18.10 0.15
C ALA A 317 -2.72 -18.14 1.09
N THR A 318 -1.70 -18.94 0.75
CA THR A 318 -0.44 -19.10 1.48
C THR A 318 0.72 -18.25 0.95
N ALA A 319 0.52 -17.42 -0.09
CA ALA A 319 1.61 -16.63 -0.66
C ALA A 319 2.13 -15.60 0.35
N ILE A 320 3.32 -15.88 0.92
CA ILE A 320 4.08 -14.98 1.81
C ILE A 320 4.20 -13.63 1.08
N THR A 321 3.49 -12.62 1.58
CA THR A 321 3.61 -11.27 1.06
C THR A 321 4.93 -10.70 1.55
N ALA A 322 5.82 -10.39 0.61
CA ALA A 322 7.13 -9.88 0.96
C ALA A 322 6.99 -8.53 1.69
N PRO A 323 7.90 -8.19 2.62
CA PRO A 323 7.75 -7.03 3.48
C PRO A 323 7.55 -5.67 2.77
N TRP A 324 8.06 -5.53 1.55
CA TRP A 324 8.00 -4.30 0.77
C TRP A 324 6.73 -4.15 -0.08
N GLN A 325 5.90 -5.20 -0.17
CA GLN A 325 4.68 -5.22 -0.97
C GLN A 325 3.49 -4.70 -0.17
N LYS A 326 2.44 -4.25 -0.88
CA LYS A 326 1.18 -3.83 -0.26
C LYS A 326 0.59 -5.01 0.54
N ALA A 327 0.40 -4.81 1.83
CA ALA A 327 -0.24 -5.74 2.75
C ALA A 327 -1.74 -5.43 2.90
N GLN A 328 -2.52 -6.40 3.37
CA GLN A 328 -3.96 -6.21 3.65
C GLN A 328 -4.24 -5.13 4.70
N SER A 329 -3.30 -4.86 5.62
CA SER A 329 -3.39 -3.75 6.59
C SER A 329 -3.15 -2.38 5.96
N ASP A 330 -2.54 -2.33 4.78
CA ASP A 330 -2.13 -1.05 4.24
C ASP A 330 -3.35 -0.25 3.80
N PRO A 331 -3.37 1.06 4.06
CA PRO A 331 -4.52 1.89 3.72
C PRO A 331 -4.85 1.85 2.22
N ASP A 332 -6.12 2.08 1.87
CA ASP A 332 -6.58 2.06 0.47
C ASP A 332 -5.84 3.06 -0.43
N TRP A 333 -5.32 4.15 0.15
CA TRP A 333 -4.51 5.16 -0.56
C TRP A 333 -3.06 4.72 -0.87
N ALA A 334 -2.63 3.56 -0.38
CA ALA A 334 -1.30 2.99 -0.68
C ALA A 334 -1.28 2.21 -2.01
N GLY A 335 -0.16 2.29 -2.73
CA GLY A 335 0.01 1.66 -4.05
C GLY A 335 -0.70 2.39 -5.19
N GLU A 336 -0.54 1.92 -6.44
CA GLU A 336 -1.07 2.63 -7.62
C GLU A 336 -2.56 2.99 -7.46
N ILE A 337 -2.87 4.25 -7.82
CA ILE A 337 -4.27 4.69 -7.88
C ILE A 337 -4.92 3.87 -8.98
N THR A 338 -5.99 3.18 -8.66
CA THR A 338 -6.76 2.46 -9.66
C THR A 338 -8.13 3.11 -9.75
N HIS A 339 -8.49 3.60 -10.92
CA HIS A 339 -9.84 4.07 -11.19
C HIS A 339 -10.71 2.89 -11.62
N ARG A 340 -11.97 2.89 -11.17
CA ARG A 340 -12.93 1.83 -11.46
C ARG A 340 -14.27 2.44 -11.84
N ASP A 341 -14.89 1.92 -12.90
CA ASP A 341 -16.31 2.12 -13.21
C ASP A 341 -16.98 0.74 -13.18
N LYS A 342 -17.81 0.51 -12.16
CA LYS A 342 -18.51 -0.76 -11.94
C LYS A 342 -20.00 -0.58 -12.21
N ARG A 343 -20.57 -1.46 -13.02
CA ARG A 343 -22.00 -1.54 -13.34
C ARG A 343 -22.51 -2.93 -13.05
N ASP A 344 -23.67 -3.03 -12.43
CA ASP A 344 -24.33 -4.29 -12.10
C ASP A 344 -25.73 -4.31 -12.72
N VAL A 345 -26.16 -5.45 -13.27
CA VAL A 345 -27.55 -5.69 -13.71
C VAL A 345 -27.99 -7.10 -13.34
N LEU A 346 -29.27 -7.25 -13.01
CA LEU A 346 -29.91 -8.56 -12.81
C LEU A 346 -30.70 -8.95 -14.06
N THR A 347 -30.60 -10.21 -14.46
CA THR A 347 -31.38 -10.79 -15.56
C THR A 347 -31.95 -12.14 -15.16
N ASP A 348 -33.11 -12.46 -15.72
CA ASP A 348 -33.80 -13.76 -15.69
C ASP A 348 -33.29 -14.71 -16.80
N ALA A 349 -32.41 -14.24 -17.69
CA ALA A 349 -31.80 -15.09 -18.70
C ALA A 349 -30.91 -16.18 -18.05
N PRO A 350 -30.94 -17.43 -18.55
CA PRO A 350 -30.05 -18.50 -18.09
C PRO A 350 -28.56 -18.12 -18.16
N ILE A 351 -27.77 -18.62 -17.21
CA ILE A 351 -26.34 -18.26 -17.06
C ILE A 351 -25.51 -18.63 -18.29
N ASP A 352 -25.83 -19.73 -18.97
CA ASP A 352 -25.19 -20.17 -20.21
C ASP A 352 -25.45 -19.20 -21.37
N CYS A 353 -26.68 -18.68 -21.48
CA CYS A 353 -27.06 -17.70 -22.48
C CYS A 353 -26.39 -16.34 -22.21
N VAL A 354 -26.28 -15.96 -20.94
CA VAL A 354 -25.51 -14.78 -20.51
C VAL A 354 -24.03 -14.93 -20.88
N TRP A 355 -23.43 -16.07 -20.55
CA TRP A 355 -22.04 -16.35 -20.86
C TRP A 355 -21.77 -16.30 -22.37
N LYS A 356 -22.61 -16.95 -23.18
CA LYS A 356 -22.50 -16.90 -24.65
C LYS A 356 -22.53 -15.46 -25.18
N SER A 357 -23.41 -14.60 -24.66
CA SER A 357 -23.45 -13.19 -25.08
C SER A 357 -22.14 -12.45 -24.75
N ILE A 358 -21.55 -12.71 -23.57
CA ILE A 358 -20.29 -12.10 -23.15
C ILE A 358 -19.10 -12.64 -23.98
N GLU A 359 -19.03 -13.95 -24.22
CA GLU A 359 -17.94 -14.58 -24.99
C GLU A 359 -17.95 -14.15 -26.48
N GLN A 360 -19.11 -13.71 -26.98
CA GLN A 360 -19.30 -13.22 -28.34
C GLN A 360 -18.96 -11.74 -28.54
N ILE A 361 -18.52 -11.00 -27.50
CA ILE A 361 -18.10 -9.60 -27.63
C ILE A 361 -16.96 -9.44 -28.66
N GLY A 362 -17.02 -8.38 -29.46
CA GLY A 362 -16.02 -8.03 -30.48
C GLY A 362 -16.22 -8.79 -31.79
N GLY A 363 -15.38 -8.50 -32.79
CA GLY A 363 -15.52 -9.07 -34.13
C GLY A 363 -16.83 -8.64 -34.80
N GLU A 364 -17.48 -9.53 -35.54
CA GLU A 364 -18.73 -9.24 -36.27
C GLU A 364 -19.92 -8.90 -35.35
N THR A 365 -19.93 -9.40 -34.11
CA THR A 365 -20.96 -9.08 -33.11
C THR A 365 -20.86 -7.64 -32.60
N GLY A 366 -19.67 -7.03 -32.72
CA GLY A 366 -19.39 -5.70 -32.16
C GLY A 366 -19.37 -5.68 -30.62
N TRP A 367 -19.50 -4.49 -30.05
CA TRP A 367 -19.36 -4.27 -28.59
C TRP A 367 -20.70 -4.05 -27.90
N TYR A 368 -21.78 -4.58 -28.48
CA TYR A 368 -23.15 -4.42 -27.99
C TYR A 368 -23.54 -2.95 -27.79
N GLY A 369 -23.06 -2.05 -28.66
CA GLY A 369 -23.47 -0.65 -28.71
C GLY A 369 -22.31 0.33 -28.67
N ALA A 370 -22.63 1.57 -29.07
CA ALA A 370 -21.65 2.64 -29.25
C ALA A 370 -20.48 2.25 -30.17
N ASP A 371 -20.74 1.40 -31.17
CA ASP A 371 -19.72 0.85 -32.08
C ASP A 371 -18.96 1.96 -32.82
N PHE A 372 -19.63 3.09 -33.12
CA PHE A 372 -18.96 4.29 -33.65
C PHE A 372 -17.88 4.85 -32.70
N LEU A 373 -18.12 4.87 -31.38
CA LEU A 373 -17.13 5.36 -30.40
C LEU A 373 -15.96 4.40 -30.28
N TRP A 374 -16.21 3.09 -30.32
CA TRP A 374 -15.16 2.07 -30.34
C TRP A 374 -14.33 2.15 -31.62
N TRP A 375 -14.99 2.36 -32.76
CA TRP A 375 -14.34 2.62 -34.04
C TRP A 375 -13.49 3.88 -34.02
N ALA A 376 -14.05 5.01 -33.57
CA ALA A 376 -13.33 6.27 -33.46
C ALA A 376 -12.11 6.13 -32.54
N ARG A 377 -12.26 5.42 -31.42
CA ARG A 377 -11.14 5.10 -30.52
C ARG A 377 -10.07 4.26 -31.20
N GLY A 378 -10.44 3.26 -31.98
CA GLY A 378 -9.53 2.42 -32.75
C GLY A 378 -8.79 3.17 -33.86
N VAL A 379 -9.45 4.15 -34.51
CA VAL A 379 -8.81 5.04 -35.48
C VAL A 379 -7.78 5.94 -34.80
N LEU A 380 -8.14 6.56 -33.67
CA LEU A 380 -7.23 7.38 -32.87
C LEU A 380 -6.00 6.58 -32.41
N ASP A 381 -6.20 5.33 -31.99
CA ASP A 381 -5.10 4.44 -31.60
C ASP A 381 -4.11 4.22 -32.74
N ARG A 382 -4.63 3.96 -33.94
CA ARG A 382 -3.81 3.72 -35.12
C ARG A 382 -3.00 4.96 -35.53
N ILE A 383 -3.58 6.16 -35.38
CA ILE A 383 -2.88 7.42 -35.68
C ILE A 383 -1.64 7.59 -34.79
N VAL A 384 -1.68 7.11 -33.55
CA VAL A 384 -0.54 7.19 -32.61
C VAL A 384 0.35 5.94 -32.63
N GLY A 385 0.16 5.04 -33.61
CA GLY A 385 0.98 3.83 -33.80
C GLY A 385 0.52 2.60 -33.04
N GLY A 386 -0.70 2.61 -32.48
CA GLY A 386 -1.30 1.48 -31.79
C GLY A 386 -1.90 0.43 -32.74
N VAL A 387 -2.39 -0.66 -32.15
CA VAL A 387 -2.94 -1.82 -32.88
C VAL A 387 -4.26 -1.50 -33.61
N GLY A 388 -5.04 -0.53 -33.11
CA GLY A 388 -6.37 -0.20 -33.63
C GLY A 388 -7.34 -1.39 -33.65
N LEU A 389 -8.34 -1.36 -34.53
CA LEU A 389 -9.30 -2.48 -34.73
C LEU A 389 -8.75 -3.61 -35.62
N ARG A 390 -7.43 -3.69 -35.89
CA ARG A 390 -6.88 -4.63 -36.88
C ARG A 390 -6.73 -6.07 -36.39
N ARG A 391 -6.79 -6.31 -35.07
CA ARG A 391 -6.76 -7.66 -34.49
C ARG A 391 -8.19 -8.16 -34.37
N GLY A 392 -8.65 -8.90 -35.38
CA GLY A 392 -9.90 -9.66 -35.28
C GLY A 392 -9.81 -10.76 -34.21
N ARG A 393 -10.92 -11.44 -33.98
CA ARG A 393 -10.99 -12.61 -33.09
C ARG A 393 -10.71 -13.91 -33.83
N ARG A 394 -10.10 -14.89 -33.14
CA ARG A 394 -9.75 -16.21 -33.70
C ARG A 394 -10.98 -17.03 -34.09
N ASP A 395 -12.00 -17.01 -33.25
CA ASP A 395 -13.23 -17.78 -33.39
C ASP A 395 -14.41 -16.91 -32.97
N PRO A 396 -15.49 -16.81 -33.77
CA PRO A 396 -16.61 -15.88 -33.53
C PRO A 396 -17.42 -16.19 -32.27
N LYS A 397 -17.33 -17.41 -31.72
CA LYS A 397 -18.14 -17.87 -30.57
C LYS A 397 -17.31 -18.16 -29.33
N PHE A 398 -16.09 -18.65 -29.48
CA PHE A 398 -15.28 -19.13 -28.36
C PHE A 398 -14.00 -18.35 -28.16
N LEU A 399 -13.71 -18.00 -26.91
CA LEU A 399 -12.49 -17.29 -26.52
C LEU A 399 -11.52 -18.19 -25.76
N ARG A 400 -10.23 -17.90 -25.92
CA ARG A 400 -9.14 -18.50 -25.16
C ARG A 400 -8.22 -17.40 -24.62
N VAL A 401 -7.52 -17.70 -23.53
CA VAL A 401 -6.47 -16.81 -23.00
C VAL A 401 -5.48 -16.49 -24.12
N GLY A 402 -5.20 -15.20 -24.31
CA GLY A 402 -4.34 -14.69 -25.37
C GLY A 402 -5.05 -14.29 -26.67
N ASP A 403 -6.33 -14.64 -26.86
CA ASP A 403 -7.07 -14.23 -28.07
C ASP A 403 -7.21 -12.70 -28.13
N GLY A 404 -7.06 -12.13 -29.33
CA GLY A 404 -7.30 -10.73 -29.62
C GLY A 404 -8.79 -10.42 -29.84
N LEU A 405 -9.24 -9.26 -29.36
CA LEU A 405 -10.57 -8.71 -29.53
C LEU A 405 -10.41 -7.21 -29.85
N ASP A 406 -10.20 -6.90 -31.13
CA ASP A 406 -9.83 -5.56 -31.58
C ASP A 406 -8.54 -5.08 -30.88
N PHE A 407 -8.62 -4.02 -30.08
CA PHE A 407 -7.50 -3.51 -29.29
C PHE A 407 -7.46 -4.08 -27.86
N TRP A 408 -8.17 -5.17 -27.60
CA TRP A 408 -8.13 -5.92 -26.36
C TRP A 408 -7.52 -7.29 -26.56
N ARG A 409 -7.02 -7.88 -25.47
CA ARG A 409 -6.58 -9.27 -25.41
C ARG A 409 -7.23 -9.96 -24.23
N VAL A 410 -7.67 -11.21 -24.42
CA VAL A 410 -8.17 -12.05 -23.32
C VAL A 410 -7.00 -12.33 -22.37
N GLU A 411 -7.09 -11.78 -21.15
CA GLU A 411 -6.08 -11.97 -20.10
C GLU A 411 -6.43 -13.16 -19.22
N ALA A 412 -7.72 -13.31 -18.87
CA ALA A 412 -8.21 -14.43 -18.07
C ALA A 412 -9.63 -14.81 -18.48
N ILE A 413 -9.94 -16.11 -18.40
CA ILE A 413 -11.27 -16.64 -18.68
C ILE A 413 -11.55 -17.84 -17.76
N ASP A 414 -12.65 -17.77 -17.01
CA ASP A 414 -13.24 -18.87 -16.25
C ASP A 414 -14.69 -19.01 -16.70
N LYS A 415 -15.04 -20.15 -17.30
CA LYS A 415 -16.31 -20.32 -18.00
C LYS A 415 -17.48 -20.12 -17.05
N GLU A 416 -18.49 -19.40 -17.54
CA GLU A 416 -19.70 -19.04 -16.80
C GLU A 416 -19.44 -18.28 -15.49
N ARG A 417 -18.27 -17.65 -15.35
CA ARG A 417 -17.88 -16.94 -14.14
C ARG A 417 -17.21 -15.61 -14.43
N VAL A 418 -16.11 -15.61 -15.18
CA VAL A 418 -15.27 -14.41 -15.37
C VAL A 418 -14.66 -14.35 -16.77
N LEU A 419 -14.77 -13.20 -17.42
CA LEU A 419 -13.96 -12.83 -18.59
C LEU A 419 -13.22 -11.52 -18.31
N ARG A 420 -11.88 -11.52 -18.39
CA ARG A 420 -11.05 -10.32 -18.23
C ARG A 420 -10.28 -10.01 -19.50
N LEU A 421 -10.42 -8.78 -19.97
CA LEU A 421 -9.75 -8.25 -21.15
C LEU A 421 -8.71 -7.20 -20.74
N TYR A 422 -7.51 -7.28 -21.32
CA TYR A 422 -6.44 -6.30 -21.17
C TYR A 422 -6.37 -5.39 -22.41
N ALA A 423 -6.29 -4.08 -22.22
CA ALA A 423 -6.18 -3.14 -23.33
C ALA A 423 -4.74 -3.12 -23.89
N GLU A 424 -4.61 -3.41 -25.18
CA GLU A 424 -3.36 -3.32 -25.93
C GLU A 424 -3.21 -2.01 -26.72
N MET A 425 -4.26 -1.17 -26.74
CA MET A 425 -4.19 0.18 -27.30
C MET A 425 -3.18 1.07 -26.56
N ILE A 426 -2.63 2.07 -27.25
CA ILE A 426 -1.74 3.06 -26.64
C ILE A 426 -2.56 3.92 -25.68
N LEU A 427 -2.23 3.80 -24.39
CA LEU A 427 -2.86 4.54 -23.30
C LEU A 427 -1.78 5.16 -22.40
N PRO A 428 -2.07 6.31 -21.79
CA PRO A 428 -1.23 6.86 -20.72
C PRO A 428 -1.46 6.10 -19.39
N GLY A 429 -1.46 4.77 -19.42
CA GLY A 429 -1.81 3.89 -18.30
C GLY A 429 -2.06 2.46 -18.77
N LYS A 430 -2.55 1.60 -17.87
CA LYS A 430 -3.02 0.25 -18.15
C LYS A 430 -4.52 0.17 -17.93
N ALA A 431 -5.25 -0.51 -18.81
CA ALA A 431 -6.71 -0.66 -18.69
C ALA A 431 -7.13 -2.13 -18.80
N TRP A 432 -8.18 -2.46 -18.05
CA TRP A 432 -8.86 -3.75 -18.10
C TRP A 432 -10.37 -3.53 -18.20
N LEU A 433 -11.04 -4.46 -18.87
CA LEU A 433 -12.48 -4.59 -18.86
C LEU A 433 -12.83 -6.01 -18.43
N GLU A 434 -13.61 -6.13 -17.37
CA GLU A 434 -13.96 -7.42 -16.78
C GLU A 434 -15.47 -7.60 -16.72
N PHE A 435 -15.91 -8.82 -17.02
CA PHE A 435 -17.27 -9.27 -16.83
C PHE A 435 -17.26 -10.42 -15.83
N ARG A 436 -18.08 -10.31 -14.77
CA ARG A 436 -18.34 -11.40 -13.83
C ARG A 436 -19.81 -11.75 -13.85
N ILE A 437 -20.13 -13.03 -13.76
CA ILE A 437 -21.50 -13.49 -13.61
C ILE A 437 -21.63 -14.42 -12.42
N ALA A 438 -22.72 -14.27 -11.68
CA ALA A 438 -23.01 -15.10 -10.51
C ALA A 438 -24.53 -15.30 -10.36
N PRO A 439 -24.97 -16.50 -9.93
CA PRO A 439 -26.36 -16.71 -9.55
C PRO A 439 -26.69 -15.91 -8.28
N GLU A 440 -27.87 -15.27 -8.26
CA GLU A 440 -28.40 -14.51 -7.12
C GLU A 440 -29.92 -14.56 -7.11
N ASP A 441 -30.52 -15.08 -6.05
CA ASP A 441 -31.98 -15.13 -5.83
C ASP A 441 -32.78 -15.65 -7.05
N GLY A 442 -32.30 -16.71 -7.69
CA GLY A 442 -32.93 -17.30 -8.87
C GLY A 442 -32.76 -16.51 -10.18
N LYS A 443 -31.93 -15.46 -10.17
CA LYS A 443 -31.52 -14.65 -11.32
C LYS A 443 -30.01 -14.76 -11.52
N VAL A 444 -29.51 -14.14 -12.58
CA VAL A 444 -28.07 -13.98 -12.83
C VAL A 444 -27.70 -12.51 -12.69
N ARG A 445 -26.76 -12.21 -11.79
CA ARG A 445 -26.09 -10.91 -11.71
C ARG A 445 -24.97 -10.86 -12.72
N ILE A 446 -24.96 -9.81 -13.55
CA ILE A 446 -23.85 -9.48 -14.44
C ILE A 446 -23.18 -8.23 -13.90
N THR A 447 -21.90 -8.35 -13.55
CA THR A 447 -21.02 -7.26 -13.14
C THR A 447 -20.10 -6.92 -14.31
N GLN A 448 -20.15 -5.69 -14.80
CA GLN A 448 -19.19 -5.11 -15.74
C GLN A 448 -18.31 -4.11 -15.00
N GLU A 449 -16.99 -4.32 -15.03
CA GLU A 449 -16.02 -3.47 -14.33
C GLU A 449 -14.91 -3.02 -15.29
N ALA A 450 -14.84 -1.73 -15.56
CA ALA A 450 -13.72 -1.11 -16.25
C ALA A 450 -12.71 -0.59 -15.22
N THR A 451 -11.47 -1.08 -15.30
CA THR A 451 -10.39 -0.76 -14.36
C THR A 451 -9.26 -0.04 -15.10
N PHE A 452 -8.74 1.06 -14.56
CA PHE A 452 -7.65 1.82 -15.16
C PHE A 452 -6.59 2.22 -14.14
N SER A 453 -5.34 1.82 -14.38
CA SER A 453 -4.16 2.29 -13.65
C SER A 453 -3.47 3.41 -14.46
N PRO A 454 -3.60 4.69 -14.06
CA PRO A 454 -3.05 5.83 -14.79
C PRO A 454 -1.53 5.96 -14.61
N ARG A 455 -0.81 6.20 -15.71
CA ARG A 455 0.62 6.53 -15.66
C ARG A 455 0.83 8.04 -15.55
N GLY A 456 1.05 8.50 -14.33
CA GLY A 456 1.32 9.92 -14.01
C GLY A 456 0.14 10.84 -14.32
N LEU A 457 0.38 12.17 -14.39
CA LEU A 457 -0.68 13.16 -14.58
C LEU A 457 -1.47 12.99 -15.88
N GLY A 458 -0.79 12.69 -17.00
CA GLY A 458 -1.46 12.47 -18.28
C GLY A 458 -2.45 11.30 -18.24
N GLY A 459 -2.13 10.24 -17.51
CA GLY A 459 -3.05 9.14 -17.25
C GLY A 459 -4.27 9.57 -16.46
N GLN A 460 -4.08 10.36 -15.40
CA GLN A 460 -5.20 10.83 -14.57
C GLN A 460 -6.15 11.72 -15.36
N LEU A 461 -5.62 12.67 -16.13
CA LEU A 461 -6.42 13.52 -17.00
C LEU A 461 -7.17 12.71 -18.06
N TYR A 462 -6.51 11.68 -18.62
CA TYR A 462 -7.13 10.78 -19.59
C TYR A 462 -8.37 10.09 -19.01
N TRP A 463 -8.29 9.54 -17.78
CA TRP A 463 -9.44 8.90 -17.13
C TRP A 463 -10.65 9.85 -17.03
N TYR A 464 -10.44 11.06 -16.52
CA TYR A 464 -11.53 12.03 -16.38
C TYR A 464 -12.07 12.52 -17.73
N PHE A 465 -11.22 12.60 -18.75
CA PHE A 465 -11.64 12.95 -20.11
C PHE A 465 -12.54 11.88 -20.73
N VAL A 466 -12.28 10.59 -20.50
CA VAL A 466 -13.10 9.49 -21.04
C VAL A 466 -14.31 9.12 -20.18
N LEU A 467 -14.36 9.57 -18.92
CA LEU A 467 -15.43 9.24 -17.98
C LEU A 467 -16.85 9.58 -18.50
N PRO A 468 -17.11 10.73 -19.18
CA PRO A 468 -18.41 10.99 -19.79
C PRO A 468 -18.80 9.97 -20.86
N LEU A 469 -17.82 9.45 -21.62
CA LEU A 469 -18.05 8.39 -22.60
C LEU A 469 -18.40 7.07 -21.90
N HIS A 470 -17.72 6.73 -20.81
CA HIS A 470 -18.04 5.53 -20.01
C HIS A 470 -19.49 5.54 -19.52
N ALA A 471 -19.98 6.71 -19.08
CA ALA A 471 -21.36 6.88 -18.63
C ALA A 471 -22.41 6.59 -19.72
N PHE A 472 -22.04 6.66 -21.00
CA PHE A 472 -22.90 6.32 -22.13
C PHE A 472 -22.66 4.89 -22.65
N VAL A 473 -21.40 4.49 -22.82
CA VAL A 473 -21.00 3.23 -23.44
C VAL A 473 -21.34 2.02 -22.57
N PHE A 474 -20.91 2.01 -21.30
CA PHE A 474 -21.06 0.83 -20.45
C PHE A 474 -22.52 0.49 -20.11
N PRO A 475 -23.39 1.45 -19.75
CA PRO A 475 -24.81 1.13 -19.56
C PRO A 475 -25.51 0.63 -20.83
N THR A 476 -25.09 1.09 -22.01
CA THR A 476 -25.66 0.64 -23.28
C THR A 476 -25.21 -0.77 -23.61
N MET A 477 -23.92 -1.05 -23.45
CA MET A 477 -23.33 -2.38 -23.61
C MET A 477 -24.01 -3.40 -22.70
N LEU A 478 -24.12 -3.10 -21.40
CA LEU A 478 -24.71 -4.03 -20.42
C LEU A 478 -26.19 -4.32 -20.71
N ARG A 479 -26.97 -3.30 -21.10
CA ARG A 479 -28.38 -3.48 -21.51
C ARG A 479 -28.52 -4.37 -22.75
N ASN A 480 -27.64 -4.20 -23.73
CA ASN A 480 -27.70 -4.96 -24.97
C ASN A 480 -27.17 -6.39 -24.82
N ILE A 481 -26.20 -6.62 -23.91
CA ILE A 481 -25.84 -7.97 -23.46
C ILE A 481 -27.07 -8.68 -22.89
N VAL A 482 -27.78 -8.06 -21.95
CA VAL A 482 -29.02 -8.65 -21.38
C VAL A 482 -30.06 -8.95 -22.46
N ARG A 483 -30.27 -8.03 -23.41
CA ARG A 483 -31.20 -8.27 -24.54
C ARG A 483 -30.77 -9.45 -25.41
N SER A 484 -29.47 -9.53 -25.74
CA SER A 484 -28.88 -10.65 -26.48
C SER A 484 -29.11 -11.97 -25.73
N SER A 485 -28.87 -12.00 -24.42
CA SER A 485 -29.01 -13.20 -23.60
C SER A 485 -30.46 -13.67 -23.52
N LYS A 486 -31.41 -12.74 -23.35
CA LYS A 486 -32.85 -13.07 -23.39
C LYS A 486 -33.28 -13.59 -24.76
N ARG A 487 -32.79 -12.98 -25.84
CA ARG A 487 -33.06 -13.44 -27.21
C ARG A 487 -32.54 -14.86 -27.43
N LYS A 488 -31.32 -15.17 -26.97
CA LYS A 488 -30.75 -16.53 -27.05
C LYS A 488 -31.55 -17.55 -26.24
N ALA A 489 -32.04 -17.17 -25.07
CA ALA A 489 -32.89 -18.03 -24.26
C ALA A 489 -34.22 -18.37 -24.96
N LEU A 490 -34.78 -17.42 -25.72
CA LEU A 490 -36.06 -17.60 -26.42
C LEU A 490 -35.94 -18.28 -27.79
N PHE A 491 -34.86 -18.00 -28.54
CA PHE A 491 -34.77 -18.35 -29.96
C PHE A 491 -33.51 -19.17 -30.34
N GLY A 492 -32.64 -19.48 -29.38
CA GLY A 492 -31.35 -20.14 -29.65
C GLY A 492 -30.31 -19.19 -30.29
N ASP A 493 -29.22 -19.77 -30.81
CA ASP A 493 -28.04 -19.03 -31.33
C ASP A 493 -28.21 -18.43 -32.75
N ALA A 494 -29.44 -18.05 -33.13
CA ALA A 494 -29.79 -17.55 -34.48
C ALA A 494 -29.30 -16.12 -34.80
#